data_AF-A0A1M5W332-F1
#
_entry.id   AF-A0A1M5W332-F1
#
_cell.length_a   1.000
_cell.length_b   1.000
_cell.length_c   1.000
_cell.angle_alpha   90.00
_cell.angle_beta   90.00
_cell.angle_gamma   90.00
#
_symmetry.space_group_name_H-M   'P 1'
#
loop_
_entity.id
_entity.type
_entity.pdbx_description
1 polymer ?
#
loop_
_entity_poly.entity_id
_entity_poly.type
_entity_poly.pdbx_seq_one_letter_code
_entity_poly.pdbx_strand_id
1 'polypeptide(L)'
;MDLNPLMKWIIESPTLFAQKYPVVERSPFSGTTIPDVHFRQSYSRLGFLYQDLCAQLFNAHPDYTIEAEELQLTDSGKTLGAIDFIVHNQRESTLEHWEVAVKFYLLFNQRWYGPNAQDRLDKKLNHMLTRQLELSKHQIFMQRFPQWTALTHHLLMQGRLYINPFMEQQTPEECLGYSLNQSQIQGYWCHHSQTSGIGSPLYPLEKHQWLTGAHQNIPYDDTLAERFTHCISDSGQFWFIVPDSWPDC
;
A
#
# COMPACT_ATOMS: atom_id res chain seq x y z
N MET A 1 2.35 -19.85 6.79
CA MET A 1 3.14 -18.63 6.57
C MET A 1 3.04 -17.82 7.85
N ASP A 2 4.16 -17.41 8.42
CA ASP A 2 4.15 -16.49 9.57
C ASP A 2 3.83 -15.07 9.07
N LEU A 3 2.74 -14.48 9.55
CA LEU A 3 2.32 -13.12 9.17
C LEU A 3 2.77 -12.05 10.17
N ASN A 4 3.39 -12.44 11.30
CA ASN A 4 3.87 -11.50 12.31
C ASN A 4 4.84 -10.46 11.72
N PRO A 5 5.79 -10.83 10.82
CA PRO A 5 6.65 -9.84 10.17
C PRO A 5 5.86 -8.82 9.33
N LEU A 6 4.75 -9.25 8.71
CA LEU A 6 3.90 -8.35 7.91
C LEU A 6 3.13 -7.39 8.82
N MET A 7 2.50 -7.90 9.87
CA MET A 7 1.80 -7.06 10.86
C MET A 7 2.76 -6.05 11.50
N LYS A 8 3.96 -6.50 11.90
CA LYS A 8 5.01 -5.62 12.41
C LYS A 8 5.35 -4.52 11.42
N TRP A 9 5.52 -4.87 10.14
CA TRP A 9 5.76 -3.89 9.09
C TRP A 9 4.61 -2.88 8.96
N ILE A 10 3.35 -3.32 9.02
CA ILE A 10 2.17 -2.43 8.94
C ILE A 10 2.13 -1.46 10.14
N ILE A 11 2.48 -1.92 11.34
CA ILE A 11 2.51 -1.09 12.56
C ILE A 11 3.63 -0.04 12.49
N GLU A 12 4.83 -0.46 12.06
CA GLU A 12 6.04 0.36 12.18
C GLU A 12 6.32 1.25 10.97
N SER A 13 5.82 0.88 9.79
CA SER A 13 6.15 1.61 8.56
C SER A 13 5.39 2.94 8.47
N PRO A 14 6.09 4.04 8.14
CA PRO A 14 5.42 5.28 7.78
C PRO A 14 4.59 5.14 6.49
N THR A 15 3.70 6.08 6.25
CA THR A 15 2.99 6.18 4.97
C THR A 15 3.88 6.82 3.90
N LEU A 16 3.46 6.70 2.64
CA LEU A 16 4.13 7.31 1.48
C LEU A 16 4.13 8.84 1.50
N PHE A 17 3.33 9.47 2.38
CA PHE A 17 3.14 10.91 2.45
C PHE A 17 3.40 11.43 3.86
N ALA A 18 3.82 12.68 3.97
CA ALA A 18 3.81 13.38 5.25
C ALA A 18 2.36 13.66 5.69
N GLN A 19 2.17 13.97 6.97
CA GLN A 19 0.83 14.23 7.52
C GLN A 19 0.13 15.38 6.78
N LYS A 20 -1.03 15.09 6.20
CA LYS A 20 -1.95 16.10 5.64
C LYS A 20 -3.33 15.47 5.50
N TYR A 21 -4.30 15.94 6.30
CA TYR A 21 -5.67 15.40 6.27
C TYR A 21 -6.22 15.32 4.83
N PRO A 22 -6.84 14.19 4.42
CA PRO A 22 -7.16 12.99 5.22
C PRO A 22 -6.06 11.93 5.28
N VAL A 23 -4.86 12.20 4.75
CA VAL A 23 -3.74 11.25 4.75
C VAL A 23 -3.00 11.27 6.08
N VAL A 24 -2.89 10.10 6.70
CA VAL A 24 -2.14 9.92 7.96
C VAL A 24 -0.66 9.68 7.65
N GLU A 25 0.24 10.13 8.53
CA GLU A 25 1.69 9.92 8.37
C GLU A 25 2.15 8.56 8.91
N ARG A 26 1.47 8.06 9.94
CA ARG A 26 1.84 6.83 10.64
C ARG A 26 0.65 5.90 10.76
N SER A 27 0.97 4.63 10.96
CA SER A 27 -0.01 3.58 11.23
C SER A 27 -0.82 3.89 12.49
N PRO A 28 -2.17 3.80 12.44
CA PRO A 28 -3.01 3.95 13.63
C PRO A 28 -2.80 2.81 14.64
N PHE A 29 -2.09 1.76 14.25
CA PHE A 29 -1.87 0.57 15.08
C PHE A 29 -0.66 0.69 16.03
N SER A 30 -0.06 1.88 16.15
CA SER A 30 1.10 2.12 17.01
C SER A 30 0.82 1.73 18.46
N GLY A 31 1.63 0.84 19.03
CA GLY A 31 1.44 0.35 20.40
C GLY A 31 0.48 -0.85 20.53
N THR A 32 -0.07 -1.36 19.42
CA THR A 32 -0.84 -2.62 19.41
C THR A 32 0.08 -3.82 19.56
N THR A 33 -0.30 -4.76 20.42
CA THR A 33 0.35 -6.07 20.44
C THR A 33 -0.09 -6.86 19.22
N ILE A 34 0.86 -7.47 18.50
CA ILE A 34 0.54 -8.33 17.34
C ILE A 34 -0.36 -9.49 17.84
N PRO A 35 -1.59 -9.63 17.32
CA PRO A 35 -2.49 -10.69 17.74
C PRO A 35 -2.05 -12.05 17.19
N ASP A 36 -2.57 -13.13 17.77
CA ASP A 36 -2.46 -14.45 17.17
C ASP A 36 -3.18 -14.45 15.80
N VAL A 37 -2.40 -14.72 14.76
CA VAL A 37 -2.84 -14.59 13.37
C VAL A 37 -3.83 -15.69 13.03
N HIS A 38 -5.02 -15.30 12.58
CA HIS A 38 -5.99 -16.23 12.03
C HIS A 38 -6.00 -16.10 10.51
N PHE A 39 -5.61 -17.17 9.81
CA PHE A 39 -5.65 -17.21 8.35
C PHE A 39 -7.10 -17.25 7.90
N ARG A 40 -7.67 -16.11 7.48
CA ARG A 40 -9.06 -16.08 7.03
C ARG A 40 -9.20 -16.67 5.62
N GLN A 41 -8.27 -16.42 4.68
CA GLN A 41 -8.29 -16.96 3.30
C GLN A 41 -6.92 -17.03 2.61
N SER A 42 -6.82 -17.79 1.51
CA SER A 42 -5.67 -17.76 0.59
C SER A 42 -5.68 -16.47 -0.24
N TYR A 43 -4.87 -15.48 0.14
CA TYR A 43 -4.81 -14.20 -0.56
C TYR A 43 -3.92 -14.30 -1.81
N SER A 44 -4.53 -14.26 -2.99
CA SER A 44 -3.81 -14.15 -4.27
C SER A 44 -3.29 -12.73 -4.54
N ARG A 45 -3.84 -11.71 -3.85
CA ARG A 45 -3.52 -10.29 -4.04
C ARG A 45 -3.06 -9.66 -2.73
N LEU A 46 -1.89 -9.02 -2.78
CA LEU A 46 -1.28 -8.34 -1.63
C LEU A 46 -2.19 -7.26 -1.02
N GLY A 47 -3.00 -6.57 -1.82
CA GLY A 47 -3.94 -5.56 -1.31
C GLY A 47 -4.98 -6.15 -0.34
N PHE A 48 -5.54 -7.32 -0.66
CA PHE A 48 -6.50 -7.97 0.23
C PHE A 48 -5.84 -8.55 1.48
N LEU A 49 -4.65 -9.13 1.34
CA LEU A 49 -3.88 -9.56 2.51
C LEU A 49 -3.63 -8.37 3.44
N TYR A 50 -3.20 -7.23 2.89
CA TYR A 50 -2.92 -6.03 3.67
C TYR A 50 -4.16 -5.50 4.38
N GLN A 51 -5.31 -5.44 3.71
CA GLN A 51 -6.57 -5.02 4.31
C GLN A 51 -7.02 -5.97 5.42
N ASP A 52 -6.93 -7.29 5.21
CA ASP A 52 -7.24 -8.28 6.24
C ASP A 52 -6.33 -8.15 7.48
N LEU A 53 -5.04 -7.92 7.28
CA LEU A 53 -4.11 -7.67 8.38
C LEU A 53 -4.45 -6.37 9.12
N CYS A 54 -4.88 -5.31 8.41
CA CYS A 54 -5.37 -4.09 9.05
C CYS A 54 -6.64 -4.36 9.89
N ALA A 55 -7.57 -5.20 9.39
CA ALA A 55 -8.75 -5.61 10.15
C ALA A 55 -8.36 -6.34 11.44
N GLN A 56 -7.40 -7.26 11.38
CA GLN A 56 -6.90 -7.96 12.56
C GLN A 56 -6.23 -7.00 13.56
N LEU A 57 -5.48 -6.01 13.06
CA LEU A 57 -4.84 -5.00 13.91
C LEU A 57 -5.86 -4.04 14.55
N PHE A 58 -6.89 -3.60 13.83
CA PHE A 58 -7.99 -2.83 14.40
C PHE A 58 -8.71 -3.61 15.51
N ASN A 59 -9.02 -4.89 15.28
CA ASN A 59 -9.67 -5.74 16.29
C ASN A 59 -8.79 -5.98 17.53
N ALA A 60 -7.46 -5.96 17.38
CA ALA A 60 -6.50 -6.13 18.47
C ALA A 60 -6.18 -4.84 19.21
N HIS A 61 -6.46 -3.67 18.61
CA HIS A 61 -6.14 -2.38 19.20
C HIS A 61 -7.16 -2.01 20.29
N PRO A 62 -6.73 -1.62 21.51
CA PRO A 62 -7.64 -1.38 22.63
C PRO A 62 -8.60 -0.20 22.44
N ASP A 63 -8.17 0.82 21.68
CA ASP A 63 -8.97 2.04 21.46
C ASP A 63 -9.91 1.98 20.26
N TYR A 64 -9.89 0.91 19.46
CA TYR A 64 -10.69 0.83 18.23
C TYR A 64 -11.75 -0.26 18.32
N THR A 65 -12.89 -0.03 17.69
CA THR A 65 -13.92 -1.04 17.48
C THR A 65 -14.43 -0.92 16.06
N ILE A 66 -14.35 -2.02 15.31
CA ILE A 66 -14.84 -2.04 13.94
C ILE A 66 -16.36 -2.15 13.95
N GLU A 67 -17.01 -1.19 13.30
CA GLU A 67 -18.46 -1.15 13.09
C GLU A 67 -18.85 -1.82 11.76
N ALA A 68 -17.97 -1.73 10.76
CA ALA A 68 -18.10 -2.44 9.49
C ALA A 68 -16.75 -2.61 8.77
N GLU A 69 -16.62 -3.72 8.02
CA GLU A 69 -15.52 -4.02 7.10
C GLU A 69 -16.10 -4.30 5.71
N GLU A 70 -15.39 -3.94 4.64
CA GLU A 70 -15.74 -4.25 3.24
C GLU A 70 -17.18 -3.85 2.85
N LEU A 71 -17.63 -2.70 3.33
CA LEU A 71 -19.02 -2.30 3.18
C LEU A 71 -19.31 -1.88 1.74
N GLN A 72 -19.93 -2.78 0.98
CA GLN A 72 -20.29 -2.52 -0.41
C GLN A 72 -21.46 -1.54 -0.52
N LEU A 73 -21.23 -0.42 -1.21
CA LEU A 73 -22.26 0.57 -1.52
C LEU A 73 -22.79 0.34 -2.93
N THR A 74 -24.07 -0.01 -3.04
CA THR A 74 -24.77 -0.21 -4.30
C THR A 74 -25.93 0.77 -4.43
N ASP A 75 -26.16 1.26 -5.65
CA ASP A 75 -27.32 2.06 -6.01
C ASP A 75 -27.96 1.48 -7.26
N SER A 76 -29.23 1.10 -7.16
CA SER A 76 -30.03 0.63 -8.29
C SER A 76 -29.34 -0.49 -9.11
N GLY A 77 -28.70 -1.43 -8.41
CA GLY A 77 -27.98 -2.57 -9.01
C GLY A 77 -26.56 -2.25 -9.50
N LYS A 78 -26.09 -1.00 -9.38
CA LYS A 78 -24.71 -0.60 -9.71
C LYS A 78 -23.88 -0.46 -8.45
N THR A 79 -22.70 -1.08 -8.43
CA THR A 79 -21.72 -0.90 -7.35
C THR A 79 -21.06 0.48 -7.50
N LEU A 80 -21.24 1.33 -6.49
CA LEU A 80 -20.59 2.65 -6.41
C LEU A 80 -19.15 2.51 -5.91
N GLY A 81 -18.93 1.56 -5.00
CA GLY A 81 -17.63 1.25 -4.40
C GLY A 81 -17.80 0.35 -3.17
N ALA A 82 -16.71 0.17 -2.44
CA ALA A 82 -16.71 -0.44 -1.12
C ALA A 82 -15.88 0.45 -0.20
N ILE A 83 -16.38 0.63 1.02
CA ILE A 83 -15.64 1.28 2.10
C ILE A 83 -14.85 0.20 2.83
N ASP A 84 -13.55 0.42 3.02
CA ASP A 84 -12.71 -0.59 3.67
C ASP A 84 -13.12 -0.78 5.13
N PHE A 85 -13.20 0.30 5.93
CA PHE A 85 -13.60 0.24 7.33
C PHE A 85 -14.44 1.44 7.81
N ILE A 86 -15.42 1.14 8.66
CA ILE A 86 -16.00 2.09 9.60
C ILE A 86 -15.58 1.66 11.00
N VAL A 87 -14.94 2.54 11.75
CA VAL A 87 -14.36 2.26 13.06
C VAL A 87 -14.82 3.31 14.07
N HIS A 88 -15.12 2.90 15.29
CA HIS A 88 -15.27 3.78 16.43
C HIS A 88 -13.94 3.88 17.18
N ASN A 89 -13.37 5.08 17.22
CA ASN A 89 -12.22 5.42 18.04
C ASN A 89 -12.72 5.81 19.44
N GLN A 90 -12.55 4.90 20.39
CA GLN A 90 -13.05 5.05 21.77
C GLN A 90 -12.33 6.16 22.52
N ARG A 91 -11.04 6.41 22.21
CA ARG A 91 -10.23 7.43 22.86
C ARG A 91 -10.72 8.83 22.54
N GLU A 92 -11.06 9.08 21.27
CA GLU A 92 -11.56 10.37 20.80
C GLU A 92 -13.09 10.45 20.77
N SER A 93 -13.78 9.32 20.99
CA SER A 93 -15.24 9.18 20.83
C SER A 93 -15.72 9.62 19.45
N THR A 94 -14.97 9.24 18.40
CA THR A 94 -15.21 9.60 17.00
C THR A 94 -15.50 8.38 16.14
N LEU A 95 -16.42 8.53 15.19
CA LEU A 95 -16.58 7.56 14.11
C LEU A 95 -15.65 7.94 12.96
N GLU A 96 -14.96 6.94 12.42
CA GLU A 96 -13.91 7.09 11.44
C GLU A 96 -14.18 6.20 10.22
N HIS A 97 -14.12 6.79 9.04
CA HIS A 97 -14.04 6.09 7.77
C HIS A 97 -12.56 5.95 7.39
N TRP A 98 -12.07 4.72 7.36
CA TRP A 98 -10.71 4.41 6.93
C TRP A 98 -10.70 3.75 5.56
N GLU A 99 -9.77 4.21 4.74
CA GLU A 99 -9.34 3.53 3.53
C GLU A 99 -7.86 3.14 3.69
N VAL A 100 -7.49 1.94 3.25
CA VAL A 100 -6.14 1.40 3.42
C VAL A 100 -5.56 0.95 2.07
N ALA A 101 -4.30 1.28 1.82
CA ALA A 101 -3.64 0.90 0.58
C ALA A 101 -2.15 0.63 0.80
N VAL A 102 -1.69 -0.48 0.23
CA VAL A 102 -0.26 -0.78 0.08
C VAL A 102 0.16 -0.72 -1.39
N LYS A 103 1.18 0.08 -1.71
CA LYS A 103 1.60 0.33 -3.09
C LYS A 103 3.12 0.46 -3.25
N PHE A 104 3.60 0.15 -4.45
CA PHE A 104 5.02 0.20 -4.79
C PHE A 104 5.15 1.03 -6.06
N TYR A 105 5.99 2.06 -6.04
CA TYR A 105 6.12 2.96 -7.18
C TYR A 105 7.57 3.20 -7.58
N LEU A 106 7.82 3.15 -8.89
CA LEU A 106 9.08 3.33 -9.57
C LEU A 106 9.12 4.75 -10.15
N LEU A 107 10.14 5.53 -9.81
CA LEU A 107 10.33 6.87 -10.35
C LEU A 107 10.85 6.80 -11.78
N PHE A 108 10.06 7.30 -12.73
CA PHE A 108 10.45 7.45 -14.13
C PHE A 108 9.85 8.73 -14.69
N ASN A 109 10.67 9.56 -15.35
CA ASN A 109 10.25 10.83 -15.96
C ASN A 109 9.43 11.72 -14.99
N GLN A 110 9.95 11.94 -13.78
CA GLN A 110 9.33 12.75 -12.72
C GLN A 110 7.96 12.26 -12.24
N ARG A 111 7.61 11.00 -12.52
CA ARG A 111 6.35 10.38 -12.09
C ARG A 111 6.59 9.03 -11.43
N TRP A 112 5.70 8.70 -10.50
CA TRP A 112 5.74 7.47 -9.72
C TRP A 112 4.78 6.43 -10.32
N TYR A 113 5.34 5.48 -11.08
CA TYR A 113 4.61 4.43 -11.79
C TYR A 113 4.59 3.14 -10.99
N GLY A 114 3.50 2.37 -11.04
CA GLY A 114 3.53 1.00 -10.54
C GLY A 114 4.39 0.10 -11.45
N PRO A 115 4.79 -1.09 -10.97
CA PRO A 115 5.42 -2.09 -11.83
C PRO A 115 4.56 -2.44 -13.06
N ASN A 116 3.23 -2.39 -12.90
CA ASN A 116 2.32 -2.22 -14.04
C ASN A 116 2.21 -0.72 -14.35
N ALA A 117 2.70 -0.28 -15.51
CA ALA A 117 2.82 1.14 -15.87
C ALA A 117 1.47 1.89 -15.95
N GLN A 118 0.34 1.17 -16.02
CA GLN A 118 -0.99 1.81 -15.95
C GLN A 118 -1.28 2.38 -14.56
N ASP A 119 -0.71 1.77 -13.51
CA ASP A 119 -0.79 2.27 -12.14
C ASP A 119 0.13 3.49 -11.98
N ARG A 120 -0.39 4.56 -11.37
CA ARG A 120 0.39 5.74 -10.99
C ARG A 120 -0.02 6.25 -9.62
N LEU A 121 0.95 6.79 -8.88
CA LEU A 121 0.74 7.32 -7.54
C LEU A 121 -0.28 8.46 -7.54
N ASP A 122 -0.14 9.40 -8.47
CA ASP A 122 -1.03 10.56 -8.56
C ASP A 122 -2.48 10.14 -8.90
N LYS A 123 -2.66 9.22 -9.85
CA LYS A 123 -3.98 8.66 -10.16
C LYS A 123 -4.59 7.94 -8.95
N LYS A 124 -3.79 7.12 -8.24
CA LYS A 124 -4.27 6.39 -7.06
C LYS A 124 -4.64 7.35 -5.93
N LEU A 125 -3.77 8.30 -5.60
CA LEU A 125 -4.04 9.30 -4.57
C LEU A 125 -5.30 10.09 -4.90
N ASN A 126 -5.43 10.62 -6.12
CA ASN A 126 -6.63 11.33 -6.54
C ASN A 126 -7.89 10.47 -6.39
N HIS A 127 -7.84 9.21 -6.83
CA HIS A 127 -8.96 8.30 -6.69
C HIS A 127 -9.35 8.05 -5.22
N MET A 128 -8.37 7.86 -4.32
CA MET A 128 -8.66 7.70 -2.90
C MET A 128 -9.36 8.93 -2.32
N LEU A 129 -8.82 10.11 -2.63
CA LEU A 129 -9.32 11.39 -2.09
C LEU A 129 -10.69 11.78 -2.64
N THR A 130 -10.92 11.62 -3.95
CA THR A 130 -12.12 12.16 -4.60
C THR A 130 -13.21 11.13 -4.83
N ARG A 131 -12.95 9.84 -4.62
CA ARG A 131 -13.91 8.76 -4.85
C ARG A 131 -14.11 7.90 -3.61
N GLN A 132 -13.06 7.24 -3.13
CA GLN A 132 -13.18 6.27 -2.05
C GLN A 132 -13.60 6.94 -0.74
N LEU A 133 -12.85 7.94 -0.28
CA LEU A 133 -13.18 8.67 0.96
C LEU A 133 -14.51 9.44 0.86
N GLU A 134 -15.01 9.70 -0.35
CA GLU A 134 -16.30 10.38 -0.55
C GLU A 134 -17.49 9.40 -0.49
N LEU A 135 -17.27 8.07 -0.46
CA LEU A 135 -18.35 7.07 -0.40
C LEU A 135 -19.23 7.23 0.84
N SER A 136 -18.64 7.51 2.01
CA SER A 136 -19.36 7.74 3.26
C SER A 136 -20.14 9.05 3.30
N LYS A 137 -19.86 9.98 2.37
CA LYS A 137 -20.61 11.24 2.20
C LYS A 137 -21.69 11.12 1.14
N HIS A 138 -21.74 10.00 0.41
CA HIS A 138 -22.72 9.78 -0.62
C HIS A 138 -24.12 9.66 -0.01
N GLN A 139 -25.13 10.23 -0.68
CA GLN A 139 -26.51 10.25 -0.19
C GLN A 139 -27.04 8.84 0.14
N ILE A 140 -26.75 7.85 -0.71
CA ILE A 140 -27.15 6.46 -0.50
C ILE A 140 -26.54 5.88 0.78
N PHE A 141 -25.29 6.22 1.10
CA PHE A 141 -24.66 5.78 2.34
C PHE A 141 -25.38 6.39 3.55
N MET A 142 -25.58 7.71 3.56
CA MET A 142 -26.25 8.42 4.65
C MET A 142 -27.69 7.94 4.89
N GLN A 143 -28.41 7.59 3.82
CA GLN A 143 -29.77 7.05 3.92
C GLN A 143 -29.80 5.61 4.45
N ARG A 144 -28.84 4.78 4.04
CA ARG A 144 -28.78 3.37 4.42
C ARG A 144 -28.19 3.14 5.80
N PHE A 145 -27.30 4.02 6.25
CA PHE A 145 -26.59 3.92 7.52
C PHE A 145 -26.71 5.22 8.33
N PRO A 146 -27.93 5.62 8.72
CA PRO A 146 -28.17 6.87 9.45
C PRO A 146 -27.53 6.91 10.83
N GLN A 147 -27.07 5.77 11.37
CA GLN A 147 -26.33 5.70 12.63
C GLN A 147 -24.90 6.24 12.52
N TRP A 148 -24.28 6.19 11.34
CA TRP A 148 -22.91 6.66 11.12
C TRP A 148 -22.92 8.10 10.61
N THR A 149 -23.15 9.02 11.54
CA THR A 149 -23.15 10.45 11.26
C THR A 149 -21.77 11.07 11.51
N ALA A 150 -21.43 12.12 10.75
CA ALA A 150 -20.23 12.93 10.95
C ALA A 150 -18.89 12.15 11.00
N LEU A 151 -18.73 11.15 10.12
CA LEU A 151 -17.49 10.39 9.97
C LEU A 151 -16.30 11.31 9.69
N THR A 152 -15.21 11.15 10.44
CA THR A 152 -13.89 11.66 10.04
C THR A 152 -13.27 10.70 9.02
N HIS A 153 -12.39 11.20 8.16
CA HIS A 153 -11.87 10.43 7.02
C HIS A 153 -10.37 10.27 7.12
N HIS A 154 -9.89 9.05 6.94
CA HIS A 154 -8.49 8.71 7.13
C HIS A 154 -8.01 7.79 6.02
N LEU A 155 -6.85 8.12 5.43
CA LEU A 155 -6.20 7.30 4.40
C LEU A 155 -4.84 6.81 4.92
N LEU A 156 -4.74 5.51 5.12
CA LEU A 156 -3.47 4.81 5.36
C LEU A 156 -2.90 4.33 4.03
N MET A 157 -1.94 5.06 3.48
CA MET A 157 -1.29 4.68 2.21
C MET A 157 0.19 4.36 2.43
N GLN A 158 0.50 3.09 2.72
CA GLN A 158 1.86 2.60 2.97
C GLN A 158 2.49 1.99 1.72
N GLY A 159 3.80 1.73 1.76
CA GLY A 159 4.48 1.10 0.64
C GLY A 159 5.96 1.40 0.56
N ARG A 160 6.50 1.34 -0.66
CA ARG A 160 7.88 1.72 -0.97
C ARG A 160 7.97 2.49 -2.28
N LEU A 161 8.88 3.44 -2.31
CA LEU A 161 9.29 4.20 -3.49
C LEU A 161 10.65 3.70 -3.96
N TYR A 162 10.81 3.59 -5.27
CA TYR A 162 12.00 3.04 -5.92
C TYR A 162 12.57 4.06 -6.89
N ILE A 163 13.88 4.28 -6.84
CA ILE A 163 14.62 5.12 -7.80
C ILE A 163 15.54 4.27 -8.66
N ASN A 164 15.91 4.74 -9.85
CA ASN A 164 16.88 4.02 -10.68
C ASN A 164 18.29 4.58 -10.43
N PRO A 165 19.22 3.79 -9.86
CA PRO A 165 20.57 4.26 -9.57
C PRO A 165 21.44 4.44 -10.82
N PHE A 166 20.99 3.94 -11.98
CA PHE A 166 21.66 4.07 -13.27
C PHE A 166 21.11 5.24 -14.10
N MET A 167 20.20 6.04 -13.54
CA MET A 167 19.64 7.23 -14.20
C MET A 167 19.72 8.44 -13.29
N GLU A 168 20.26 9.53 -13.81
CA GLU A 168 20.19 10.83 -13.13
C GLU A 168 18.80 11.43 -13.30
N GLN A 169 18.04 11.50 -12.21
CA GLN A 169 16.73 12.15 -12.17
C GLN A 169 16.49 12.79 -10.80
N GLN A 170 15.80 13.92 -10.81
CA GLN A 170 15.43 14.60 -9.56
C GLN A 170 14.22 13.91 -8.94
N THR A 171 14.34 13.46 -7.71
CA THR A 171 13.22 12.91 -6.96
C THR A 171 12.17 13.99 -6.67
N PRO A 172 10.89 13.80 -7.07
CA PRO A 172 9.81 14.70 -6.68
C PRO A 172 9.60 14.70 -5.16
N GLU A 173 9.39 15.87 -4.59
CA GLU A 173 9.13 16.03 -3.15
C GLU A 173 7.64 15.95 -2.78
N GLU A 174 6.76 16.06 -3.76
CA GLU A 174 5.30 16.03 -3.56
C GLU A 174 4.56 15.34 -4.71
N CYS A 175 3.29 15.03 -4.45
CA CYS A 175 2.35 14.55 -5.45
C CYS A 175 0.96 15.14 -5.13
N LEU A 176 0.37 15.87 -6.08
CA LEU A 176 -0.93 16.56 -5.92
C LEU A 176 -1.00 17.48 -4.68
N GLY A 177 0.12 18.15 -4.36
CA GLY A 177 0.23 19.01 -3.18
C GLY A 177 0.31 18.26 -1.85
N TYR A 178 0.53 16.94 -1.85
CA TYR A 178 0.87 16.15 -0.67
C TYR A 178 2.37 15.86 -0.69
N SER A 179 3.09 16.31 0.33
CA SER A 179 4.52 16.04 0.46
C SER A 179 4.76 14.54 0.59
N LEU A 180 5.68 14.01 -0.21
CA LEU A 180 6.10 12.61 -0.14
C LEU A 180 7.01 12.41 1.06
N ASN A 181 6.82 11.29 1.73
CA ASN A 181 7.72 10.87 2.79
C ASN A 181 9.01 10.30 2.17
N GLN A 182 10.06 11.11 2.12
CA GLN A 182 11.34 10.72 1.49
C GLN A 182 11.99 9.50 2.16
N SER A 183 11.67 9.21 3.43
CA SER A 183 12.12 7.98 4.10
C SER A 183 11.54 6.70 3.47
N GLN A 184 10.52 6.81 2.61
CA GLN A 184 9.93 5.67 1.92
C GLN A 184 10.62 5.34 0.59
N ILE A 185 11.64 6.12 0.20
CA ILE A 185 12.55 5.75 -0.89
C ILE A 185 13.55 4.73 -0.35
N GLN A 186 13.15 3.47 -0.42
CA GLN A 186 13.86 2.34 0.20
C GLN A 186 14.19 1.24 -0.81
N GLY A 187 14.06 1.53 -2.10
CA GLY A 187 14.21 0.55 -3.17
C GLY A 187 14.93 1.12 -4.38
N TYR A 188 15.52 0.22 -5.16
CA TYR A 188 16.02 0.55 -6.49
C TYR A 188 15.20 -0.14 -7.57
N TRP A 189 15.15 0.44 -8.75
CA TRP A 189 14.62 -0.26 -9.90
C TRP A 189 15.55 -0.09 -11.08
N CYS A 190 15.55 -1.05 -12.00
CA CYS A 190 16.27 -0.92 -13.25
C CYS A 190 15.60 -1.72 -14.36
N HIS A 191 15.92 -1.37 -15.59
CA HIS A 191 15.60 -2.21 -16.74
C HIS A 191 16.41 -3.50 -16.71
N HIS A 192 15.92 -4.56 -17.34
CA HIS A 192 16.60 -5.86 -17.37
C HIS A 192 18.03 -5.74 -17.92
N SER A 193 18.23 -4.96 -18.98
CA SER A 193 19.56 -4.69 -19.55
C SER A 193 20.58 -4.08 -18.57
N GLN A 194 20.10 -3.45 -17.49
CA GLN A 194 20.93 -2.81 -16.47
C GLN A 194 21.31 -3.74 -15.31
N THR A 195 20.77 -4.96 -15.25
CA THR A 195 20.98 -5.90 -14.13
C THR A 195 22.46 -6.25 -13.91
N SER A 196 23.26 -6.29 -14.98
CA SER A 196 24.70 -6.52 -14.91
C SER A 196 25.45 -5.48 -14.05
N GLY A 197 24.89 -4.27 -13.88
CA GLY A 197 25.46 -3.19 -13.08
C GLY A 197 25.19 -3.29 -11.57
N ILE A 198 24.36 -4.23 -11.10
CA ILE A 198 23.97 -4.33 -9.68
C ILE A 198 25.10 -4.91 -8.82
N GLY A 199 25.94 -5.78 -9.38
CA GLY A 199 27.12 -6.33 -8.70
C GLY A 199 26.83 -7.30 -7.54
N SER A 200 25.57 -7.67 -7.32
CA SER A 200 25.14 -8.67 -6.34
C SER A 200 24.04 -9.56 -6.92
N PRO A 201 23.96 -10.85 -6.53
CA PRO A 201 22.81 -11.69 -6.81
C PRO A 201 21.51 -11.02 -6.33
N LEU A 202 20.43 -11.28 -7.07
CA LEU A 202 19.08 -10.89 -6.72
C LEU A 202 18.24 -12.13 -6.51
N TYR A 203 17.35 -12.08 -5.53
CA TYR A 203 16.43 -13.18 -5.20
C TYR A 203 15.00 -12.70 -5.42
N PRO A 204 14.25 -13.30 -6.37
CA PRO A 204 12.87 -12.94 -6.62
C PRO A 204 11.98 -13.13 -5.38
N LEU A 205 11.06 -12.19 -5.19
CA LEU A 205 10.09 -12.15 -4.11
C LEU A 205 8.70 -12.49 -4.63
N GLU A 206 8.06 -13.47 -4.01
CA GLU A 206 6.63 -13.70 -4.14
C GLU A 206 5.83 -12.56 -3.51
N LYS A 207 4.57 -12.38 -3.92
CA LYS A 207 3.74 -11.23 -3.52
C LYS A 207 3.63 -11.01 -2.00
N HIS A 208 3.54 -12.08 -1.22
CA HIS A 208 3.47 -12.00 0.25
C HIS A 208 4.81 -11.57 0.90
N GLN A 209 5.92 -11.71 0.18
CA GLN A 209 7.27 -11.36 0.64
C GLN A 209 7.63 -9.91 0.30
N TRP A 210 6.83 -9.21 -0.51
CA TRP A 210 7.14 -7.86 -0.98
C TRP A 210 7.30 -6.83 0.14
N LEU A 211 6.66 -7.05 1.31
CA LEU A 211 6.78 -6.15 2.45
C LEU A 211 8.01 -6.44 3.30
N THR A 212 8.40 -7.70 3.45
CA THR A 212 9.39 -8.14 4.45
C THR A 212 10.72 -8.60 3.85
N GLY A 213 10.76 -8.93 2.56
CA GLY A 213 11.97 -9.43 1.89
C GLY A 213 12.37 -10.85 2.27
N ALA A 214 11.51 -11.59 2.99
CA ALA A 214 11.76 -12.99 3.33
C ALA A 214 11.75 -13.83 2.04
N HIS A 215 12.92 -14.21 1.54
CA HIS A 215 13.08 -14.82 0.21
C HIS A 215 13.53 -16.28 0.28
N GLN A 216 13.44 -16.95 -0.86
CA GLN A 216 14.11 -18.23 -1.09
C GLN A 216 15.45 -17.98 -1.79
N ASN A 217 16.41 -18.89 -1.62
CA ASN A 217 17.76 -18.77 -2.20
C ASN A 217 17.82 -19.18 -3.69
N ILE A 218 16.81 -18.81 -4.48
CA ILE A 218 16.77 -19.03 -5.94
C ILE A 218 17.10 -17.69 -6.59
N PRO A 219 18.23 -17.55 -7.30
CA PRO A 219 18.60 -16.29 -7.94
C PRO A 219 17.67 -15.93 -9.10
N TYR A 220 17.61 -14.63 -9.40
CA TYR A 220 17.02 -14.07 -10.61
C TYR A 220 17.79 -14.54 -11.85
N ASP A 221 17.07 -14.84 -12.93
CA ASP A 221 17.63 -15.22 -14.22
C ASP A 221 16.87 -14.58 -15.40
N ASP A 222 17.43 -14.73 -16.60
CA ASP A 222 16.92 -14.12 -17.83
C ASP A 222 15.54 -14.65 -18.25
N THR A 223 15.07 -15.77 -17.70
CA THR A 223 13.72 -16.27 -17.99
C THR A 223 12.62 -15.33 -17.46
N LEU A 224 13.01 -14.39 -16.60
CA LEU A 224 12.13 -13.39 -15.99
C LEU A 224 12.19 -12.03 -16.71
N ALA A 225 12.99 -11.86 -17.77
CA ALA A 225 13.24 -10.58 -18.43
C ALA A 225 11.98 -9.91 -19.01
N GLU A 226 11.02 -10.71 -19.49
CA GLU A 226 9.78 -10.25 -20.14
C GLU A 226 8.70 -9.80 -19.13
N ARG A 227 8.95 -9.86 -17.82
CA ARG A 227 8.01 -9.43 -16.78
C ARG A 227 8.69 -8.63 -15.70
N PHE A 228 7.94 -7.73 -15.05
CA PHE A 228 8.47 -7.10 -13.85
C PHE A 228 8.66 -8.13 -12.73
N THR A 229 9.77 -8.05 -12.01
CA THR A 229 10.11 -8.93 -10.89
C THR A 229 10.55 -8.07 -9.71
N HIS A 230 9.94 -8.29 -8.55
CA HIS A 230 10.42 -7.70 -7.31
C HIS A 230 11.45 -8.65 -6.71
N CYS A 231 12.60 -8.14 -6.30
CA CYS A 231 13.73 -8.89 -5.81
C CYS A 231 14.28 -8.25 -4.53
N ILE A 232 15.13 -9.01 -3.84
CA ILE A 232 16.01 -8.50 -2.80
C ILE A 232 17.45 -8.93 -3.10
N SER A 233 18.44 -8.09 -2.81
CA SER A 233 19.85 -8.47 -2.89
C SER A 233 20.34 -9.13 -1.60
N ASP A 234 21.55 -9.71 -1.63
CA ASP A 234 22.24 -10.22 -0.43
C ASP A 234 22.39 -9.17 0.69
N SER A 235 22.49 -7.88 0.32
CA SER A 235 22.59 -6.78 1.28
C SER A 235 21.23 -6.36 1.88
N GLY A 236 20.14 -7.03 1.52
CA GLY A 236 18.78 -6.68 1.94
C GLY A 236 18.16 -5.52 1.16
N GLN A 237 18.77 -5.08 0.05
CA GLN A 237 18.24 -3.99 -0.76
C GLN A 237 17.11 -4.49 -1.66
N PHE A 238 15.95 -3.83 -1.62
CA PHE A 238 14.85 -4.15 -2.52
C PHE A 238 15.11 -3.63 -3.93
N TRP A 239 14.77 -4.45 -4.93
CA TRP A 239 14.93 -4.16 -6.35
C TRP A 239 13.65 -4.46 -7.14
N PHE A 240 13.25 -3.59 -8.05
CA PHE A 240 12.35 -3.95 -9.14
C PHE A 240 13.13 -4.06 -10.44
N ILE A 241 13.11 -5.23 -11.06
CA ILE A 241 13.63 -5.44 -12.42
C ILE A 241 12.43 -5.39 -13.36
N VAL A 242 12.44 -4.47 -14.32
CA VAL A 242 11.37 -4.31 -15.32
C VAL A 242 11.87 -4.63 -16.72
N PRO A 243 10.99 -5.07 -17.65
CA PRO A 243 11.38 -5.29 -19.04
C PRO A 243 11.94 -4.00 -19.66
N ASP A 244 12.84 -4.12 -20.64
CA ASP A 244 13.43 -2.96 -21.32
C ASP A 244 12.38 -2.09 -22.06
N SER A 245 11.19 -2.64 -22.34
CA SER A 245 10.04 -1.93 -22.92
C SER A 245 9.24 -1.11 -21.91
N TRP A 246 9.45 -1.30 -20.60
CA TRP A 246 8.75 -0.53 -19.57
C TRP A 246 9.21 0.95 -19.60
N PRO A 247 8.31 1.94 -19.48
CA PRO A 247 6.90 1.81 -19.11
C PRO A 247 5.90 1.73 -20.29
N ASP A 248 6.37 1.62 -21.53
CA ASP A 248 5.54 1.68 -22.74
C ASP A 248 4.90 0.34 -23.15
N CYS A 249 5.08 -0.70 -22.32
CA CYS A 249 4.56 -2.05 -22.51
C CYS A 249 3.03 -2.16 -22.40
#